data_AF-A0A4R5MQP7-F1
#
_entry.id   AF-A0A4R5MQP7-F1
#
_cell.length_a   1.000
_cell.length_b   1.000
_cell.length_c   1.000
_cell.angle_alpha   90.00
_cell.angle_beta   90.00
_cell.angle_gamma   90.00
#
_symmetry.space_group_name_H-M   'P 1'
#
loop_
_entity.id
_entity.type
_entity.pdbx_description
1 polymer ?
#
loop_
_entity_poly.entity_id
_entity_poly.type
_entity_poly.pdbx_seq_one_letter_code
_entity_poly.pdbx_strand_id
1 'polypeptide(L)'
;MLQFIWLFVNSITNLNAEKCGSLKSRTVTLFIDLNGFDKWNSEVKELSSIANVNISNLLEQRATATEKIQDLDIVDYLIKFDYIKFNAVKDETLSPIYKEVEKRRANILIAK
;
A
#
# COMPACT_ATOMS: atom_id res chain seq x y z
N MET A 1 -14.01 9.58 2.55
CA MET A 1 -12.88 9.80 1.63
C MET A 1 -11.86 8.71 1.90
N LEU A 2 -11.37 8.03 0.85
CA LEU A 2 -10.29 7.05 1.01
C LEU A 2 -9.08 7.78 1.60
N GLN A 3 -8.57 7.31 2.73
CA GLN A 3 -7.42 7.94 3.38
C GLN A 3 -6.12 7.70 2.59
N PHE A 4 -6.07 6.61 1.82
CA PHE A 4 -4.90 6.21 1.03
C PHE A 4 -5.36 5.65 -0.32
N ILE A 5 -4.49 5.79 -1.33
CA ILE A 5 -4.61 5.11 -2.62
C ILE A 5 -3.53 4.04 -2.63
N TRP A 6 -3.94 2.78 -2.75
CA TRP A 6 -3.02 1.65 -2.86
C TRP A 6 -2.72 1.40 -4.34
N LEU A 7 -1.44 1.25 -4.65
CA LEU A 7 -0.94 0.97 -5.99
C LEU A 7 -0.03 -0.26 -5.92
N PHE A 8 -0.16 -1.15 -6.91
CA PHE A 8 0.74 -2.28 -7.08
C PHE A 8 1.77 -1.96 -8.16
N VAL A 9 3.02 -2.29 -7.91
CA VAL A 9 4.13 -2.11 -8.85
C VAL A 9 4.90 -3.41 -8.92
N ASN A 10 4.98 -4.01 -10.09
CA ASN A 10 5.60 -5.33 -10.30
C ASN A 10 7.13 -5.28 -10.49
N SER A 11 7.74 -4.09 -10.59
CA SER A 11 9.20 -3.93 -10.77
C SER A 11 9.64 -2.51 -10.44
N ILE A 12 10.83 -2.37 -9.84
CA ILE A 12 11.49 -1.09 -9.60
C ILE A 12 11.71 -0.28 -10.89
N THR A 13 11.94 -0.96 -12.03
CA THR A 13 12.11 -0.29 -13.33
C THR A 13 10.84 0.44 -13.80
N ASN A 14 9.68 0.11 -13.23
CA ASN A 14 8.43 0.82 -13.49
C ASN A 14 8.23 2.05 -12.62
N LEU A 15 9.06 2.25 -11.61
CA LEU A 15 9.19 3.51 -10.93
C LEU A 15 10.19 4.36 -11.69
N ASN A 16 9.70 5.21 -12.58
CA ASN A 16 10.53 6.13 -13.34
C ASN A 16 9.72 7.39 -13.70
N ALA A 17 10.40 8.43 -14.19
CA ALA A 17 9.78 9.74 -14.44
C ALA A 17 8.61 9.69 -15.43
N GLU A 18 8.68 8.81 -16.43
CA GLU A 18 7.63 8.63 -17.44
C GLU A 18 6.35 8.06 -16.80
N LYS A 19 6.47 7.01 -15.99
CA LYS A 19 5.33 6.30 -15.39
C LYS A 19 4.81 6.94 -14.10
N CYS A 20 5.67 7.64 -13.37
CA CYS A 20 5.34 8.22 -12.06
C CYS A 20 4.89 9.69 -12.13
N GLY A 21 4.63 10.25 -13.32
CA GLY A 21 4.19 11.65 -13.46
C GLY A 21 2.93 12.01 -12.66
N SER A 22 2.01 11.06 -12.46
CA SER A 22 0.78 11.22 -11.66
C SER A 22 1.02 11.25 -10.14
N LEU A 23 2.21 10.85 -9.68
CA LEU A 23 2.62 10.85 -8.28
C LEU A 23 3.23 12.18 -7.83
N LYS A 24 3.45 13.12 -8.76
CA LYS A 24 3.98 14.45 -8.45
C LYS A 24 3.19 15.11 -7.33
N SER A 25 3.91 15.70 -6.37
CA SER A 25 3.35 16.34 -5.17
C SER A 25 2.59 15.41 -4.21
N ARG A 26 2.63 14.08 -4.42
CA ARG A 26 2.11 13.11 -3.45
C ARG A 26 3.24 12.61 -2.54
N THR A 27 2.86 12.23 -1.33
CA THR A 27 3.71 11.41 -0.47
C THR A 27 3.42 9.95 -0.77
N VAL A 28 4.45 9.20 -1.13
CA VAL A 28 4.37 7.78 -1.51
C VAL A 28 5.16 6.98 -0.50
N THR A 29 4.56 5.94 0.06
CA THR A 29 5.25 4.99 0.93
C THR A 29 5.29 3.64 0.23
N LEU A 30 6.50 3.16 -0.06
CA LEU A 30 6.73 1.86 -0.66
C LEU A 30 6.82 0.81 0.44
N PHE A 31 6.01 -0.23 0.33
CA PHE A 31 6.14 -1.46 1.11
C PHE A 31 6.75 -2.50 0.18
N ILE A 32 7.98 -2.89 0.48
CA ILE A 32 8.76 -3.85 -0.29
C ILE A 32 8.72 -5.18 0.45
N ASP A 33 8.79 -6.27 -0.30
CA ASP A 33 8.99 -7.62 0.20
C ASP A 33 10.20 -7.67 1.14
N LEU A 34 10.20 -8.65 2.04
CA LEU A 34 11.34 -8.89 2.93
C LEU A 34 12.63 -9.09 2.14
N ASN A 35 13.76 -8.76 2.76
CA ASN A 35 15.11 -8.77 2.17
C ASN A 35 15.31 -7.78 1.00
N GLY A 36 14.25 -7.08 0.55
CA GLY A 36 14.29 -6.12 -0.55
C GLY A 36 14.63 -4.69 -0.12
N PHE A 37 14.55 -4.37 1.18
CA PHE A 37 14.66 -2.99 1.66
C PHE A 37 15.95 -2.30 1.21
N ASP A 38 17.11 -2.92 1.43
CA ASP A 38 18.41 -2.27 1.14
C ASP A 38 18.59 -1.99 -0.35
N LYS A 39 18.21 -2.97 -1.20
CA LYS A 39 18.25 -2.82 -2.66
C LYS A 39 17.39 -1.64 -3.11
N TRP A 40 16.11 -1.65 -2.71
CA TRP A 40 15.17 -0.61 -3.10
C TRP A 40 15.58 0.76 -2.53
N ASN A 41 16.09 0.81 -1.31
CA ASN A 41 16.57 2.05 -0.69
C ASN A 41 17.80 2.66 -1.41
N SER A 42 18.59 1.84 -2.08
CA SER A 42 19.67 2.33 -2.94
C SER A 42 19.17 2.86 -4.29
N GLU A 43 18.20 2.19 -4.91
CA GLU A 43 17.74 2.46 -6.28
C GLU A 43 16.65 3.56 -6.36
N VAL A 44 15.80 3.69 -5.33
CA VAL A 44 14.66 4.64 -5.29
C VAL A 44 15.11 6.09 -5.05
N LYS A 45 16.39 6.34 -4.73
CA LYS A 45 16.92 7.70 -4.51
C LYS A 45 16.67 8.62 -5.70
N GLU A 46 16.66 8.09 -6.92
CA GLU A 46 16.39 8.88 -8.12
C GLU A 46 14.93 9.34 -8.22
N LEU A 47 14.02 8.64 -7.54
CA LEU A 47 12.57 8.92 -7.53
C LEU A 47 12.18 10.09 -6.64
N SER A 48 13.05 10.51 -5.72
CA SER A 48 12.80 11.70 -4.90
C SER A 48 12.66 12.97 -5.76
N SER A 49 13.16 12.94 -6.99
CA SER A 49 12.96 14.02 -7.98
C SER A 49 11.53 14.09 -8.55
N ILE A 50 10.75 13.01 -8.42
CA ILE A 50 9.40 12.88 -9.00
C ILE A 50 8.32 13.08 -7.93
N ALA A 51 8.49 12.50 -6.74
CA ALA A 51 7.54 12.55 -5.64
C ALA A 51 8.26 12.47 -4.28
N ASN A 52 7.54 12.75 -3.19
CA ASN A 52 8.06 12.52 -1.85
C ASN A 52 7.96 11.02 -1.51
N VAL A 53 8.97 10.24 -1.90
CA VAL A 53 8.99 8.78 -1.74
C VAL A 53 9.72 8.39 -0.45
N ASN A 54 9.06 7.57 0.36
CA ASN A 54 9.65 6.91 1.53
C ASN A 54 9.57 5.39 1.35
N ILE A 55 10.57 4.68 1.82
CA ILE A 55 10.56 3.21 1.86
C ILE A 55 10.31 2.79 3.31
N SER A 56 9.29 1.97 3.50
CA SER A 56 8.96 1.42 4.80
C SER A 56 9.92 0.27 5.14
N ASN A 57 10.61 0.38 6.28
CA ASN A 57 11.37 -0.73 6.87
C ASN A 57 10.54 -1.54 7.88
N LEU A 58 9.22 -1.34 7.91
CA LEU A 58 8.34 -1.95 8.91
C LEU A 58 8.42 -3.48 8.88
N LEU A 59 8.39 -4.08 7.68
CA LEU A 59 8.46 -5.53 7.53
C LEU A 59 9.83 -6.04 8.01
N GLU A 60 10.92 -5.39 7.60
CA GLU A 60 12.27 -5.76 8.02
C GLU A 60 12.50 -5.75 9.54
N GLN A 61 11.92 -4.76 10.21
CA GLN A 61 12.05 -4.58 11.65
C GLN A 61 11.20 -5.55 12.47
N ARG A 62 10.08 -6.02 11.90
CA ARG A 62 9.07 -6.81 12.64
C ARG A 62 9.08 -8.29 12.29
N ALA A 63 9.57 -8.67 11.11
CA ALA A 63 9.54 -10.05 10.65
C ALA A 63 10.48 -10.96 11.46
N THR A 64 9.99 -12.15 11.74
CA THR A 64 10.79 -13.23 12.32
C THR A 64 11.79 -13.78 11.30
N ALA A 65 12.82 -14.51 11.77
CA ALA A 65 13.78 -15.15 10.87
C ALA A 65 13.11 -16.11 9.88
N THR A 66 12.06 -16.82 10.29
CA THR A 66 11.30 -17.72 9.43
C THR A 66 10.55 -16.95 8.34
N GLU A 67 9.89 -15.85 8.69
CA GLU A 67 9.17 -15.01 7.72
C GLU A 67 10.13 -14.37 6.70
N LYS A 68 11.35 -14.00 7.11
CA LYS A 68 12.39 -13.52 6.18
C LYS A 68 12.84 -14.60 5.20
N ILE A 69 12.96 -15.84 5.64
CA ILE A 69 13.29 -16.98 4.76
C ILE A 69 12.15 -17.25 3.76
N GLN A 70 10.89 -17.02 4.18
CA GLN A 70 9.71 -17.17 3.34
C GLN A 70 9.49 -16.00 2.37
N ASP A 71 10.27 -14.94 2.49
CA ASP A 71 10.22 -13.75 1.64
C ASP A 71 8.84 -13.08 1.62
N LEU A 72 8.19 -13.00 2.79
CA LEU A 72 6.83 -12.47 2.89
C LEU A 72 6.72 -11.00 2.46
N ASP A 73 5.58 -10.66 1.85
CA ASP A 73 5.21 -9.30 1.49
C ASP A 73 4.17 -8.70 2.46
N ILE A 74 3.75 -7.45 2.23
CA ILE A 74 2.72 -6.81 3.07
C ILE A 74 1.35 -7.52 2.98
N VAL A 75 1.03 -8.11 1.83
CA VAL A 75 -0.24 -8.80 1.61
C VAL A 75 -0.31 -10.04 2.48
N ASP A 76 0.79 -10.81 2.60
CA ASP A 76 0.89 -11.98 3.48
C ASP A 76 0.56 -11.67 4.94
N TYR A 77 0.88 -10.47 5.40
CA TYR A 77 0.49 -10.01 6.74
C TYR A 77 -0.98 -9.58 6.78
N LEU A 78 -1.44 -8.80 5.80
CA LEU A 78 -2.79 -8.24 5.80
C LEU A 78 -3.87 -9.33 5.71
N ILE A 79 -3.64 -10.42 4.97
CA ILE A 79 -4.60 -11.52 4.85
C ILE A 79 -4.85 -12.28 6.16
N LYS A 80 -3.97 -12.13 7.16
CA LYS A 80 -4.13 -12.73 8.49
C LYS A 80 -5.18 -12.01 9.34
N PHE A 81 -5.68 -10.86 8.90
CA PHE A 81 -6.62 -10.02 9.64
C PHE A 81 -7.99 -9.90 8.94
N ASP A 82 -9.05 -9.86 9.74
CA ASP A 82 -10.38 -9.50 9.25
C ASP A 82 -10.45 -7.99 9.02
N TYR A 83 -10.53 -7.59 7.74
CA TYR A 83 -10.46 -6.18 7.38
C TYR A 83 -11.63 -5.34 7.93
N ILE A 84 -12.77 -5.98 8.24
CA ILE A 84 -13.93 -5.32 8.84
C ILE A 84 -13.55 -4.71 10.19
N LYS A 85 -12.63 -5.34 10.92
CA LYS A 85 -12.14 -4.83 12.22
C LYS A 85 -11.35 -3.52 12.08
N PHE A 86 -10.79 -3.22 10.91
CA PHE A 86 -10.15 -1.92 10.66
C PHE A 86 -11.15 -0.81 10.31
N ASN A 87 -12.37 -1.16 9.87
CA ASN A 87 -13.44 -0.21 9.62
C ASN A 87 -14.21 0.19 10.88
N ALA A 88 -14.03 -0.54 11.99
CA ALA A 88 -14.67 -0.23 13.27
C ALA A 88 -14.23 1.12 13.87
N VAL A 89 -13.18 1.75 13.30
CA VAL A 89 -12.84 3.14 13.56
C VAL A 89 -13.27 3.99 12.36
N LYS A 90 -14.56 4.34 12.30
CA LYS A 90 -15.17 5.51 11.64
C LYS A 90 -16.68 5.30 11.50
N ASP A 91 -17.46 5.64 12.51
CA ASP A 91 -18.88 5.96 12.25
C ASP A 91 -19.42 7.10 13.09
N GLU A 92 -18.67 8.21 13.14
CA GLU A 92 -19.27 9.51 13.51
C GLU A 92 -19.05 10.60 12.45
N THR A 93 -18.20 10.40 11.43
CA THR A 93 -17.88 11.45 10.44
C THR A 93 -18.03 11.07 8.97
N LEU A 94 -18.60 9.89 8.65
CA LEU A 94 -18.80 9.51 7.25
C LEU A 94 -19.90 10.38 6.60
N SER A 95 -19.49 11.21 5.65
CA SER A 95 -20.40 12.04 4.84
C SER A 95 -21.50 11.18 4.20
N PRO A 96 -22.74 11.70 4.08
CA PRO A 96 -23.89 10.97 3.53
C PRO A 96 -23.63 10.29 2.18
N ILE A 97 -22.78 10.89 1.34
CA ILE A 97 -22.39 10.34 0.03
C ILE A 97 -21.64 9.02 0.17
N TYR A 98 -20.77 8.90 1.19
CA TYR A 98 -20.04 7.65 1.43
C TYR A 98 -20.94 6.52 1.93
N LYS A 99 -21.95 6.84 2.75
CA LYS A 99 -22.95 5.85 3.19
C LYS A 99 -23.74 5.29 2.00
N GLU A 100 -24.08 6.15 1.03
CA GLU A 100 -24.77 5.76 -0.19
C GLU A 100 -23.90 4.90 -1.14
N VAL A 101 -22.61 5.23 -1.28
CA VAL A 101 -21.67 4.43 -2.11
C VAL A 101 -21.44 3.03 -1.54
N GLU A 102 -21.26 2.90 -0.23
CA GLU A 102 -21.08 1.58 0.41
C GLU A 102 -22.36 0.74 0.33
N LYS A 103 -23.54 1.37 0.49
CA LYS A 103 -24.83 0.71 0.28
C LYS A 103 -24.99 0.18 -1.14
N ARG A 104 -24.47 0.89 -2.15
CA ARG A 104 -24.46 0.44 -3.55
C ARG A 104 -23.46 -0.70 -3.79
N ARG A 105 -22.29 -0.66 -3.15
CA ARG A 105 -21.27 -1.73 -3.25
C ARG A 105 -21.73 -3.05 -2.64
N ALA A 106 -22.44 -3.01 -1.51
CA ALA A 106 -23.02 -4.19 -0.89
C ALA A 106 -24.09 -4.90 -1.76
N ASN A 107 -24.65 -4.21 -2.75
CA ASN A 107 -25.63 -4.75 -3.69
C ASN A 107 -25.04 -5.26 -5.02
N ILE A 108 -23.72 -5.12 -5.23
CA ILE A 108 -23.04 -5.71 -6.38
C ILE A 108 -22.50 -7.07 -5.93
N LEU A 109 -23.38 -8.07 -6.02
CA LEU A 109 -23.06 -9.47 -5.86
C LEU A 109 -21.98 -9.87 -6.89
N ILE A 110 -20.98 -10.61 -6.39
CA ILE A 110 -19.84 -11.20 -7.11
C ILE A 110 -20.29 -11.79 -8.46
N ALA A 111 -19.84 -11.20 -9.57
CA ALA A 111 -19.66 -11.91 -10.83
C ALA A 111 -18.17 -12.26 -10.91
N LYS A 112 -17.90 -13.57 -10.91
CA LYS A 112 -16.56 -14.16 -11.05
C LYS A 112 -15.95 -13.88 -12.41
#